data_AF-A0A8R2M8N4-F1
#
_entry.id   AF-A0A8R2M8N4-F1
#
_cell.length_a   1.000
_cell.length_b   1.000
_cell.length_c   1.000
_cell.angle_alpha   90.00
_cell.angle_beta   90.00
_cell.angle_gamma   90.00
#
_symmetry.space_group_name_H-M   'P 1'
#
loop_
_entity.id
_entity.type
_entity.pdbx_description
1 polymer ?
#
loop_
_entity_poly.entity_id
_entity_poly.type
_entity_poly.pdbx_seq_one_letter_code
_entity_poly.pdbx_strand_id
1 'polypeptide(L)'
;MSKVKKYVPSTPEFEKTIGRYKEFVTNLDDPNSEPIRVFDPLSQSMLEELALIRDVSKYLQKKKIEDVNKAAQAAQLEAEGAKKNEEEAVEPSEKNEDKKDE
;
A
#
# COMPACT_ATOMS: atom_id res chain seq x y z
N MET A 1 -14.49 33.77 -45.77
CA MET A 1 -14.74 33.12 -44.47
C MET A 1 -13.54 33.36 -43.57
N SER A 2 -13.63 34.29 -42.62
CA SER A 2 -12.56 34.57 -41.65
C SER A 2 -12.56 33.47 -40.59
N LYS A 3 -11.46 32.72 -40.48
CA LYS A 3 -11.29 31.74 -39.41
C LYS A 3 -11.17 32.51 -38.10
N VAL A 4 -12.22 32.45 -37.26
CA VAL A 4 -12.20 33.00 -35.92
C VAL A 4 -11.06 32.31 -35.16
N LYS A 5 -9.96 33.02 -34.91
CA LYS A 5 -8.90 32.55 -34.03
C LYS A 5 -9.53 32.47 -32.63
N LYS A 6 -9.86 31.26 -32.18
CA LYS A 6 -10.24 31.03 -30.78
C LYS A 6 -9.01 31.34 -29.94
N TYR A 7 -9.05 32.44 -29.20
CA TYR A 7 -8.05 32.73 -28.19
C TYR A 7 -8.22 31.71 -27.07
N VAL A 8 -7.23 30.85 -26.89
CA VAL A 8 -7.13 30.02 -25.69
C VAL A 8 -6.35 30.86 -24.69
N PRO A 9 -6.95 31.27 -23.55
CA PRO A 9 -6.21 31.98 -22.53
C PRO A 9 -5.03 31.13 -22.07
N SER A 10 -3.89 31.78 -21.95
CA SER A 10 -2.66 31.18 -21.45
C SER A 10 -2.90 30.69 -20.02
N THR A 11 -2.59 29.42 -19.74
CA THR A 11 -2.65 28.92 -18.37
C THR A 11 -1.37 29.30 -17.62
N PRO A 12 -1.41 29.49 -16.30
CA PRO A 12 -0.20 29.79 -15.52
C PRO A 12 0.92 28.75 -15.71
N GLU A 13 0.56 27.49 -15.96
CA GLU A 13 1.50 26.41 -16.26
C GLU A 13 2.17 26.61 -17.61
N PHE A 14 1.40 27.00 -18.64
CA PHE A 14 1.94 27.30 -19.96
C PHE A 14 2.95 28.46 -19.91
N GLU A 15 2.66 29.50 -19.14
CA GLU A 15 3.58 30.64 -18.98
C GLU A 15 4.89 30.22 -18.31
N LYS A 16 4.81 29.40 -17.25
CA LYS A 16 6.00 28.83 -16.59
C LYS A 16 6.83 27.98 -17.55
N THR A 17 6.20 27.11 -18.33
CA THR A 17 6.90 26.27 -19.31
C THR A 17 7.57 27.10 -20.39
N ILE A 18 6.90 28.11 -20.92
CA ILE A 18 7.48 29.01 -21.93
C ILE A 18 8.62 29.85 -21.35
N GLY A 19 8.55 30.26 -20.08
CA GLY A 19 9.64 30.93 -19.37
C GLY A 19 10.90 30.06 -19.33
N ARG A 20 10.78 28.82 -18.82
CA ARG A 20 11.89 27.84 -18.78
C ARG A 20 12.48 27.55 -20.16
N TYR A 21 11.63 27.47 -21.17
CA TYR A 21 12.08 27.25 -22.55
C TYR A 21 12.94 28.41 -23.07
N LYS A 22 12.56 29.66 -22.78
CA LYS A 22 13.35 30.84 -23.18
C LYS A 22 14.71 30.90 -22.47
N GLU A 23 14.75 30.58 -21.18
CA GLU A 23 16.00 30.44 -20.44
C GLU A 23 16.89 29.36 -21.08
N PHE A 24 16.30 28.25 -21.50
CA PHE A 24 17.02 27.15 -22.16
C PHE A 24 17.61 27.56 -23.50
N VAL A 25 16.84 28.25 -24.34
CA VAL A 25 17.34 28.76 -25.62
C VAL A 25 18.47 29.77 -25.41
N THR A 26 18.42 30.55 -24.32
CA THR A 26 19.45 31.55 -24.01
C THR A 26 20.76 30.92 -23.53
N ASN A 27 20.67 29.80 -22.80
CA ASN A 27 21.82 29.12 -22.18
C ASN A 27 22.37 27.96 -23.03
N LEU A 28 21.79 27.71 -24.21
CA LEU A 28 22.03 26.51 -25.02
C LEU A 28 23.50 26.32 -25.44
N ASP A 29 24.24 27.42 -25.59
CA ASP A 29 25.63 27.44 -26.04
C ASP A 29 26.66 27.76 -24.93
N ASP A 30 26.22 27.89 -23.66
CA ASP A 30 27.13 28.16 -22.53
C ASP A 30 27.35 26.90 -21.68
N PRO A 31 28.53 26.24 -21.77
CA PRO A 31 28.84 25.05 -20.99
C PRO A 31 29.03 25.32 -19.49
N ASN A 32 29.11 26.58 -19.06
CA ASN A 32 29.19 26.95 -17.65
C ASN A 32 27.83 27.29 -17.05
N SER A 33 26.76 27.28 -17.86
CA SER A 33 25.42 27.60 -17.39
C SER A 33 24.85 26.48 -16.50
N GLU A 34 24.04 26.88 -15.51
CA GLU A 34 23.37 25.92 -14.64
C GLU A 34 22.28 25.17 -15.41
N PRO A 35 22.15 23.84 -15.21
CA PRO A 35 21.09 23.05 -15.83
C PRO A 35 19.70 23.55 -15.45
N ILE A 36 18.85 23.77 -16.46
CA ILE A 36 17.49 24.28 -16.24
C ILE A 36 16.58 23.17 -15.73
N ARG A 37 15.90 23.48 -14.62
CA ARG A 37 14.96 22.56 -13.99
C ARG A 37 13.61 22.60 -14.69
N VAL A 38 13.23 21.48 -15.31
CA VAL A 38 11.97 21.37 -16.07
C VAL A 38 10.75 21.11 -15.17
N PHE A 39 10.97 20.55 -13.99
CA PHE A 39 9.92 20.16 -13.04
C PHE A 39 9.89 21.04 -11.80
N ASP A 40 8.68 21.34 -11.33
CA ASP A 40 8.47 22.02 -10.05
C ASP A 40 8.68 21.05 -8.88
N PRO A 41 9.47 21.42 -7.86
CA PRO A 41 9.48 20.67 -6.61
C PRO A 41 8.08 20.59 -6.00
N LEU A 42 7.79 19.47 -5.34
CA LEU A 42 6.58 19.35 -4.53
C LEU A 42 6.59 20.42 -3.44
N SER A 43 5.41 21.01 -3.21
CA SER A 43 5.23 21.95 -2.12
C SER A 43 5.35 21.26 -0.76
N GLN A 44 5.63 22.02 0.28
CA GLN A 44 5.75 21.49 1.64
C GLN A 44 4.47 20.77 2.09
N SER A 45 3.29 21.30 1.75
CA SER A 45 2.02 20.64 2.07
C SER A 45 1.87 19.29 1.36
N MET A 46 2.26 19.20 0.09
CA MET A 46 2.26 17.92 -0.65
C MET A 46 3.21 16.90 -0.01
N LEU A 47 4.37 17.34 0.50
CA LEU A 47 5.31 16.47 1.18
C LEU A 47 4.74 15.97 2.52
N GLU A 48 4.05 16.82 3.27
CA GLU A 48 3.39 16.47 4.53
C GLU A 48 2.23 15.49 4.30
N GLU A 49 1.41 15.71 3.27
CA GLU A 49 0.36 14.79 2.85
C GLU A 49 0.92 13.42 2.48
N LEU A 50 2.01 13.37 1.71
CA LEU A 50 2.70 12.12 1.36
C LEU A 50 3.25 11.41 2.59
N ALA A 51 3.78 12.16 3.57
CA ALA A 51 4.25 11.59 4.83
C ALA A 51 3.08 10.96 5.60
N LEU A 52 1.95 11.66 5.72
CA LEU A 52 0.75 11.15 6.36
C LEU A 52 0.22 9.87 5.68
N ILE A 53 0.12 9.87 4.35
CA ILE A 53 -0.29 8.70 3.57
C ILE A 53 0.62 7.51 3.86
N ARG A 54 1.94 7.74 3.89
CA ARG A 54 2.93 6.69 4.18
C ARG A 54 2.72 6.11 5.58
N ASP A 55 2.47 6.94 6.58
CA ASP A 55 2.33 6.48 7.97
C ASP A 55 1.02 5.73 8.19
N VAL A 56 -0.09 6.24 7.65
CA VAL A 56 -1.39 5.53 7.68
C VAL A 56 -1.28 4.19 6.94
N SER A 57 -0.64 4.17 5.77
CA SER A 57 -0.46 2.93 4.99
C SER A 57 0.35 1.89 5.76
N LYS A 58 1.45 2.30 6.42
CA LYS A 58 2.25 1.39 7.28
C LYS A 58 1.41 0.84 8.42
N TYR A 59 0.63 1.69 9.09
CA TYR A 59 -0.25 1.27 10.18
C TYR A 59 -1.28 0.23 9.70
N LEU A 60 -1.95 0.50 8.59
CA LEU A 60 -2.96 -0.41 8.03
C LEU A 60 -2.35 -1.73 7.56
N GLN A 61 -1.16 -1.70 6.96
CA GLN A 61 -0.44 -2.91 6.56
C GLN A 61 -0.09 -3.79 7.77
N LYS A 62 0.43 -3.19 8.85
CA LYS A 62 0.71 -3.92 10.10
C LYS A 62 -0.56 -4.53 10.68
N LYS A 63 -1.63 -3.74 10.79
CA LYS A 63 -2.92 -4.21 11.30
C LYS A 63 -3.47 -5.37 10.48
N LYS A 64 -3.38 -5.29 9.14
CA LYS A 64 -3.79 -6.39 8.25
C LYS A 64 -3.02 -7.68 8.54
N ILE A 65 -1.70 -7.60 8.73
CA ILE A 65 -0.88 -8.78 9.04
C ILE A 65 -1.27 -9.35 10.40
N GLU A 66 -1.47 -8.51 11.41
CA GLU A 66 -1.92 -8.94 12.74
C GLU A 66 -3.27 -9.63 12.69
N ASP A 67 -4.24 -9.08 11.96
CA ASP A 67 -5.57 -9.65 11.81
C ASP A 67 -5.53 -11.00 11.08
N VAL A 68 -4.71 -11.13 10.04
CA VAL A 68 -4.50 -12.42 9.33
C VAL A 68 -3.88 -13.46 10.27
N ASN A 69 -2.87 -13.07 11.07
CA ASN A 69 -2.23 -13.98 12.01
C ASN A 69 -3.18 -14.43 13.11
N LYS A 70 -4.00 -13.52 13.65
CA LYS A 70 -5.04 -13.86 14.64
C LYS A 70 -6.07 -14.82 14.07
N ALA A 71 -6.53 -14.59 12.84
CA ALA A 71 -7.47 -15.48 12.17
C ALA A 71 -6.86 -16.88 11.94
N ALA A 72 -5.59 -16.95 11.54
CA ALA A 72 -4.89 -18.22 11.37
C ALA A 72 -4.71 -18.98 12.70
N GLN A 73 -4.39 -18.27 13.79
CA GLN A 73 -4.29 -18.87 15.12
C GLN A 73 -5.64 -19.38 15.62
N ALA A 74 -6.72 -18.61 15.43
CA ALA A 74 -8.07 -19.05 15.79
C ALA A 74 -8.47 -20.32 15.03
N ALA A 75 -8.20 -20.38 13.72
CA ALA A 75 -8.47 -21.56 12.90
C ALA A 75 -7.65 -22.80 13.34
N GLN A 76 -6.39 -22.61 13.75
CA GLN A 76 -5.57 -23.71 14.29
C GLN A 76 -6.12 -24.23 15.63
N LEU A 77 -6.50 -23.33 16.54
CA LEU A 77 -7.07 -23.70 17.83
C LEU A 77 -8.40 -24.46 17.67
N GLU A 78 -9.26 -24.04 16.74
CA GLU A 78 -10.50 -24.76 16.42
C GLU A 78 -10.22 -26.16 15.85
N ALA A 79 -9.24 -26.28 14.94
CA ALA A 79 -8.85 -27.57 14.37
C ALA A 79 -8.24 -28.53 15.40
N GLU A 80 -7.44 -28.03 16.35
CA GLU A 80 -6.89 -28.84 17.45
C GLU A 80 -7.96 -29.21 18.50
N GLY A 81 -8.89 -28.31 18.81
CA GLY A 81 -10.01 -28.57 19.69
C GLY A 81 -10.96 -29.64 19.12
N ALA A 82 -11.22 -29.61 17.81
CA ALA A 82 -12.01 -30.66 17.14
C ALA A 82 -11.34 -32.03 17.21
N LYS A 83 -10.01 -32.11 17.02
CA LYS A 83 -9.25 -33.36 17.11
C LYS A 83 -9.22 -33.95 18.53
N LYS A 84 -9.07 -33.10 19.56
CA LYS A 84 -9.11 -33.56 20.96
C LYS A 84 -10.47 -34.08 21.38
N ASN A 85 -11.56 -33.49 20.87
CA ASN A 85 -12.92 -33.95 21.13
C ASN A 85 -13.26 -35.28 20.41
N GLU A 86 -12.63 -35.56 19.27
CA GLU A 86 -12.75 -36.87 18.59
C GLU A 86 -11.92 -37.97 19.29
N GLU A 87 -10.74 -37.66 19.83
CA GLU A 87 -9.92 -38.64 20.56
C GLU A 87 -10.50 -39.01 21.95
N GLU A 88 -11.12 -38.09 22.67
CA GLU A 88 -11.78 -38.39 23.97
C GLU A 88 -13.10 -39.17 23.83
N ALA A 89 -13.72 -39.18 22.65
CA ALA A 89 -14.96 -39.92 22.40
C ALA A 89 -14.75 -41.42 22.08
N VAL A 90 -13.49 -41.89 21.94
CA VAL A 90 -13.18 -43.26 21.51
C VAL A 90 -12.66 -44.18 22.63
N GLU A 91 -12.26 -43.68 23.80
CA GLU A 91 -12.00 -44.53 24.99
C GLU A 91 -13.04 -44.23 26.08
N PRO A 92 -14.03 -45.13 26.29
CA PRO A 92 -13.76 -46.27 27.16
C PRO A 92 -14.58 -47.54 26.83
N SER A 93 -13.94 -48.68 26.55
CA SER A 93 -14.49 -50.02 26.80
C SER A 93 -13.53 -51.10 26.30
N GLU A 94 -12.60 -51.55 27.13
CA GLU A 94 -12.17 -52.96 27.14
C GLU A 94 -11.30 -53.23 28.39
N LYS A 95 -11.97 -53.33 29.54
CA LYS A 95 -11.41 -54.06 30.69
C LYS A 95 -12.52 -54.57 31.61
N ASN A 96 -12.41 -55.85 31.97
CA ASN A 96 -13.32 -56.75 32.69
C ASN A 96 -14.26 -57.52 31.72
N GLU A 97 -14.29 -58.85 31.69
CA GLU A 97 -14.25 -59.79 32.82
C GLU A 97 -13.44 -61.07 32.51
N ASP A 98 -12.64 -61.50 33.50
CA ASP A 98 -12.13 -62.85 33.65
C ASP A 98 -13.12 -63.62 34.57
N LYS A 99 -13.39 -64.88 34.21
CA LYS A 99 -14.00 -66.00 34.98
C LYS A 99 -15.46 -65.93 35.45
N LYS A 100 -16.24 -66.90 34.96
CA LYS A 100 -17.01 -67.79 35.85
C LYS A 100 -17.29 -69.17 35.23
N ASP A 101 -16.87 -70.18 35.98
CA ASP A 101 -17.28 -71.59 36.10
C ASP A 101 -18.31 -72.18 35.11
N GLU A 102 -17.94 -73.30 34.47
CA GLU A 102 -18.60 -74.62 34.62
C GLU A 102 -17.68 -75.77 34.18
#